data_AF-A0A382RKM0-F1
#
_entry.id   AF-A0A382RKM0-F1
#
_cell.length_a   1.000
_cell.length_b   1.000
_cell.length_c   1.000
_cell.angle_alpha   90.00
_cell.angle_beta   90.00
_cell.angle_gamma   90.00
#
_symmetry.space_group_name_H-M   'P 1'
#
loop_
_entity.id
_entity.type
_entity.pdbx_description
1 polymer ?
#
loop_
_entity_poly.entity_id
_entity_poly.type
_entity_poly.pdbx_seq_one_letter_code
_entity_poly.pdbx_strand_id
1 'polypeptide(L)'
;MRILRLIENMTMGRNAVGYLTESMHGAGSPQAQRIQIARQMQLGYKKRLAKDLAKVQEDGDETLENADYFKRVFKLDNSKE
;
A
#
# COMPACT_ATOMS: atom_id res chain seq x y z
N MET A 1 31.07 -9.16 -26.01
CA MET A 1 30.50 -9.87 -24.85
C MET A 1 30.35 -9.02 -23.57
N ARG A 2 30.21 -7.67 -23.64
CA ARG A 2 30.07 -6.84 -22.41
C ARG A 2 28.64 -6.77 -21.88
N ILE A 3 27.65 -6.70 -22.76
CA ILE A 3 26.24 -6.55 -22.37
C ILE A 3 25.68 -7.79 -21.69
N LEU A 4 26.04 -8.99 -22.16
CA LEU A 4 25.61 -10.24 -21.53
C LEU A 4 26.15 -10.36 -20.09
N ARG A 5 27.40 -9.93 -19.85
CA ARG A 5 28.00 -9.90 -18.51
C ARG A 5 27.36 -8.86 -17.59
N LEU A 6 26.90 -7.74 -18.14
CA LEU A 6 26.14 -6.75 -17.37
C LEU A 6 24.79 -7.34 -16.92
N ILE A 7 24.06 -7.98 -17.83
CA ILE A 7 22.78 -8.64 -17.50
C ILE A 7 23.00 -9.70 -16.42
N GLU A 8 23.97 -10.60 -16.62
CA GLU A 8 24.37 -11.60 -15.63
C GLU A 8 24.68 -10.96 -14.27
N ASN A 9 25.43 -9.86 -14.24
CA ASN A 9 25.78 -9.19 -12.99
C ASN A 9 24.55 -8.60 -12.26
N MET A 10 23.56 -8.11 -12.99
CA MET A 10 22.34 -7.52 -12.41
C MET A 10 21.27 -8.56 -12.04
N THR A 11 21.32 -9.78 -12.60
CA THR A 11 20.32 -10.83 -12.34
C THR A 11 20.84 -11.97 -11.47
N MET A 12 22.13 -12.28 -11.52
CA MET A 12 22.76 -13.40 -10.79
C MET A 12 24.11 -13.05 -10.15
N GLY A 13 24.71 -11.92 -10.49
CA GLY A 13 26.01 -11.49 -9.94
C GLY A 13 25.89 -10.53 -8.75
N ARG A 14 26.94 -9.74 -8.53
CA ARG A 14 27.08 -8.90 -7.33
C ARG A 14 25.97 -7.85 -7.23
N ASN A 15 25.55 -7.26 -8.35
CA ASN A 15 24.51 -6.23 -8.35
C ASN A 15 23.11 -6.82 -8.18
N ALA A 16 22.91 -8.11 -8.41
CA ALA A 16 21.63 -8.79 -8.19
C ALA A 16 21.22 -8.80 -6.70
N VAL A 17 22.19 -8.75 -5.79
CA VAL A 17 21.91 -8.64 -4.34
C VAL A 17 21.15 -7.35 -4.04
N GLY A 18 21.66 -6.20 -4.50
CA GLY A 18 20.96 -4.91 -4.34
C GLY A 18 19.67 -4.85 -5.18
N TYR A 19 19.74 -5.31 -6.43
CA TYR A 19 18.58 -5.18 -7.32
C TYR A 19 17.41 -6.09 -6.94
N LEU A 20 17.65 -7.32 -6.48
CA LEU A 20 16.61 -8.30 -6.19
C LEU A 20 16.38 -8.47 -4.69
N THR A 21 17.42 -8.82 -3.93
CA THR A 21 17.23 -9.20 -2.52
C THR A 21 17.00 -7.98 -1.64
N GLU A 22 17.70 -6.87 -1.87
CA GLU A 22 17.48 -5.62 -1.16
C GLU A 22 16.17 -4.97 -1.59
N SER A 23 15.76 -5.01 -2.88
CA SER A 23 14.40 -4.59 -3.26
C SER A 23 13.30 -5.38 -2.54
N MET A 24 13.55 -6.64 -2.21
CA MET A 24 12.55 -7.52 -1.55
C MET A 24 12.51 -7.35 -0.03
N HIS A 25 13.64 -7.06 0.61
CA HIS A 25 13.75 -7.04 2.08
C HIS A 25 14.13 -5.66 2.65
N GLY A 26 14.57 -4.74 1.80
CA GLY A 26 14.87 -3.36 2.13
C GLY A 26 13.63 -2.66 2.68
N ALA A 27 13.81 -1.93 3.79
CA ALA A 27 12.72 -1.35 4.57
C ALA A 27 11.65 -2.35 5.09
N GLY A 28 11.98 -3.65 5.12
CA GLY A 28 11.13 -4.71 5.63
C GLY A 28 10.69 -5.70 4.55
N SER A 29 10.37 -6.92 4.97
CA SER A 29 9.88 -7.96 4.07
C SER A 29 8.51 -7.60 3.47
N PRO A 30 8.06 -8.25 2.38
CA PRO A 30 6.76 -7.95 1.76
C PRO A 30 5.59 -8.08 2.73
N GLN A 31 5.69 -8.97 3.72
CA GLN A 31 4.68 -9.15 4.74
C GLN A 31 4.55 -7.95 5.68
N ALA A 32 5.64 -7.26 5.98
CA ALA A 32 5.61 -6.04 6.80
C ALA A 32 4.77 -4.94 6.13
N GLN A 33 4.91 -4.78 4.82
CA GLN A 33 4.13 -3.82 4.05
C GLN A 33 2.65 -4.20 4.01
N ARG A 34 2.32 -5.49 3.81
CA ARG A 34 0.93 -5.99 3.85
C ARG A 34 0.24 -5.68 5.18
N ILE A 35 0.95 -5.83 6.29
CA ILE A 35 0.44 -5.49 7.62
C ILE A 35 0.16 -3.99 7.74
N GLN A 36 1.08 -3.13 7.26
CA GLN A 36 0.89 -1.68 7.29
C GLN A 36 -0.28 -1.24 6.41
N ILE A 37 -0.41 -1.80 5.21
CA ILE A 37 -1.55 -1.55 4.33
C ILE A 37 -2.85 -1.95 5.03
N ALA A 38 -2.91 -3.15 5.62
CA ALA A 38 -4.11 -3.61 6.34
C ALA A 38 -4.54 -2.66 7.47
N ARG A 39 -3.58 -2.05 8.18
CA ARG A 39 -3.85 -1.07 9.25
C ARG A 39 -4.39 0.27 8.74
N GLN A 40 -4.07 0.66 7.51
CA GLN A 40 -4.39 1.99 6.95
C GLN A 40 -5.44 1.96 5.83
N MET A 41 -5.85 0.78 5.36
CA MET A 41 -6.70 0.64 4.16
C MET A 41 -8.19 0.95 4.37
N GLN A 42 -8.62 1.21 5.62
CA GLN A 42 -9.97 1.62 6.00
C GLN A 42 -11.06 0.67 5.47
N LEU A 43 -11.05 -0.59 5.94
CA LEU A 43 -11.96 -1.64 5.48
C LEU A 43 -13.41 -1.35 5.88
N GLY A 44 -13.65 -0.93 7.13
CA GLY A 44 -14.99 -0.55 7.61
C GLY A 44 -15.61 0.55 6.75
N TYR A 45 -14.83 1.60 6.46
CA TYR A 45 -15.27 2.69 5.57
C TYR A 45 -15.67 2.17 4.17
N LYS A 46 -14.86 1.30 3.55
CA LYS A 46 -15.16 0.72 2.23
C LYS A 46 -16.39 -0.20 2.27
N LYS A 47 -16.58 -0.96 3.35
CA LYS A 47 -17.76 -1.80 3.53
C LYS A 47 -19.04 -0.97 3.58
N ARG A 48 -19.04 0.14 4.33
CA ARG A 48 -20.19 1.05 4.38
C ARG A 48 -20.54 1.60 3.00
N LEU A 49 -19.54 2.10 2.26
CA LEU A 49 -19.76 2.56 0.88
C LEU A 49 -20.38 1.47 -0.02
N ALA A 50 -19.93 0.22 0.10
CA ALA A 50 -20.50 -0.89 -0.66
C ALA A 50 -21.95 -1.20 -0.25
N LYS A 51 -22.25 -1.19 1.06
CA LYS A 51 -23.62 -1.38 1.59
C LYS A 51 -24.56 -0.27 1.12
N ASP A 52 -24.11 0.98 1.13
CA ASP A 52 -24.87 2.15 0.69
C ASP A 52 -25.28 2.04 -0.78
N LEU A 53 -24.33 1.59 -1.62
CA LEU A 53 -24.58 1.31 -3.03
C LEU A 53 -25.54 0.13 -3.22
N ALA A 54 -25.42 -0.91 -2.40
CA ALA A 54 -26.26 -2.11 -2.43
C ALA A 54 -27.62 -1.94 -1.72
N LYS A 55 -27.90 -0.77 -1.11
CA LYS A 55 -29.13 -0.51 -0.33
C LYS A 55 -29.35 -1.47 0.84
N VAL A 56 -28.28 -1.95 1.45
CA VAL A 56 -28.32 -2.79 2.65
C VAL A 56 -28.34 -1.88 3.88
N GLN A 57 -29.30 -2.06 4.79
CA GLN A 57 -29.37 -1.29 6.03
C GLN A 57 -28.17 -1.61 6.94
N GLU A 58 -27.61 -0.57 7.56
CA GLU A 58 -26.44 -0.68 8.40
C GLU A 58 -26.86 -0.83 9.88
N ASP A 59 -26.75 -2.04 10.42
CA ASP A 59 -26.94 -2.29 11.85
C ASP A 59 -25.65 -1.99 12.62
N GLY A 60 -25.40 -0.71 12.90
CA GLY A 60 -24.53 -0.26 14.01
C GLY A 60 -23.05 -0.69 14.00
N ASP A 61 -22.47 -1.04 12.86
CA ASP A 61 -21.07 -1.50 12.78
C ASP A 61 -20.09 -0.31 12.65
N GLU A 62 -19.98 0.51 13.70
CA GLU A 62 -18.93 1.53 13.79
C GLU A 62 -17.59 0.88 14.11
N THR A 63 -16.89 0.46 13.07
CA THR A 63 -15.52 -0.04 13.19
C THR A 63 -14.59 1.14 13.48
N LEU A 64 -14.01 1.19 14.68
CA LEU A 64 -12.98 2.16 15.07
C LEU A 64 -11.69 1.87 14.27
N GLU A 65 -11.50 2.59 13.17
CA GLU A 65 -10.35 2.45 12.27
C GLU A 65 -9.60 3.80 12.10
N ASN A 66 -8.31 3.74 11.78
CA ASN A 66 -7.53 4.94 11.46
C ASN A 66 -8.08 5.58 10.17
N ALA A 67 -8.53 6.83 10.26
CA ALA A 67 -9.17 7.54 9.15
C ALA A 67 -8.22 8.43 8.33
N ASP A 68 -6.92 8.38 8.58
CA ASP A 68 -5.98 9.40 8.11
C ASP A 68 -5.69 9.31 6.60
N TYR A 69 -5.74 8.10 6.02
CA TYR A 69 -5.45 7.91 4.60
C TYR A 69 -6.45 8.66 3.71
N PHE A 70 -7.75 8.38 3.81
CA PHE A 70 -8.76 9.08 3.02
C PHE A 70 -8.89 10.57 3.38
N LYS A 71 -8.62 10.96 4.64
CA LYS A 71 -8.52 12.38 5.01
C LYS A 71 -7.42 13.11 4.23
N ARG A 72 -6.26 12.48 4.01
CA ARG A 72 -5.19 13.07 3.19
C ARG A 72 -5.54 13.07 1.70
N VAL A 73 -6.13 11.99 1.19
CA VAL A 73 -6.50 11.85 -0.24
C VAL A 73 -7.52 12.91 -0.65
N PHE A 74 -8.53 13.16 0.18
CA PHE A 74 -9.59 14.13 -0.09
C PHE A 74 -9.36 15.48 0.61
N LYS A 75 -8.12 15.76 1.03
CA LYS A 75 -7.78 17.05 1.63
C LYS A 75 -7.92 18.14 0.56
N LEU A 76 -8.84 19.09 0.78
CA LEU A 76 -8.98 20.27 -0.07
C LEU A 76 -7.92 21.30 0.31
N ASP A 77 -7.33 21.92 -0.72
CA ASP A 77 -6.40 23.03 -0.54
C ASP A 77 -7.20 24.34 -0.47
N ASN A 78 -7.72 24.67 0.71
CA ASN A 78 -8.42 25.93 0.94
C ASN A 78 -7.42 27.12 1.10
N SER A 79 -6.29 27.12 0.38
CA SER A 79 -5.28 28.18 0.42
C SER A 79 -5.63 29.41 -0.44
N LYS A 80 -6.91 29.58 -0.79
CA LYS A 80 -7.43 30.78 -1.45
C LYS A 80 -8.78 31.20 -0.85
N GLU A 81 -8.73 31.69 0.39
CA GLU A 81 -9.55 32.81 0.87
C GLU A 81 -8.63 33.83 1.54
#